data_AF-A0A944WMV3-F1
#
_entry.id   AF-A0A944WMV3-F1
#
_cell.length_a   1.000
_cell.length_b   1.000
_cell.length_c   1.000
_cell.angle_alpha   90.00
_cell.angle_beta   90.00
_cell.angle_gamma   90.00
#
_symmetry.space_group_name_H-M   'P 1'
#
loop_
_entity.id
_entity.type
_entity.pdbx_description
1 polymer ?
#
loop_
_entity_poly.entity_id
_entity_poly.type
_entity_poly.pdbx_seq_one_letter_code
_entity_poly.pdbx_strand_id
1 'polypeptide(L)'
;TEILPIEWMLPAIGQGAIGIETRTGDEATLSRIKHLHDSLTWDCLLAERSLLAELEGNCQLPLAGYCILNGEELFLRAFIGDSEGKIQLRYEASGPRQNALQLGKDVAQWMLKNGGEEILLRAVDAEK
;
A
#
# COMPACT_ATOMS: atom_id res chain seq x y z
N THR A 1 -15.59 14.31 17.48
CA THR A 1 -14.63 13.83 16.45
C THR A 1 -13.83 12.71 17.08
N GLU A 2 -13.53 11.66 16.32
CA GLU A 2 -12.80 10.49 16.81
C GLU A 2 -11.71 10.06 15.81
N ILE A 3 -10.68 9.37 16.29
CA ILE A 3 -9.70 8.68 15.46
C ILE A 3 -10.21 7.25 15.29
N LEU A 4 -10.46 6.83 14.06
CA LEU A 4 -10.95 5.48 13.80
C LEU A 4 -9.82 4.46 13.97
N PRO A 5 -10.06 3.33 14.68
CA PRO A 5 -9.10 2.24 14.78
C PRO A 5 -8.73 1.67 13.41
N ILE A 6 -7.48 1.26 13.24
CA ILE A 6 -6.96 0.71 11.97
C ILE A 6 -7.69 -0.60 11.61
N GLU A 7 -8.11 -1.34 12.61
CA GLU A 7 -8.88 -2.58 12.47
C GLU A 7 -10.27 -2.31 11.87
N TRP A 8 -10.79 -1.09 12.05
CA TRP A 8 -12.08 -0.68 11.50
C TRP A 8 -11.93 -0.06 10.11
N MET A 9 -11.01 0.90 9.98
CA MET A 9 -10.75 1.61 8.74
C MET A 9 -9.27 1.59 8.42
N LEU A 10 -8.88 0.64 7.58
CA LEU A 10 -7.50 0.51 7.13
C LEU A 10 -7.13 1.73 6.27
N PRO A 11 -5.99 2.40 6.53
CA PRO A 11 -5.56 3.55 5.76
C PRO A 11 -5.39 3.26 4.27
N ALA A 12 -5.59 4.30 3.45
CA ALA A 12 -5.19 4.25 2.05
C ALA A 12 -3.66 4.11 1.94
N ILE A 13 -3.21 3.50 0.85
CA ILE A 13 -1.78 3.30 0.58
C ILE A 13 -1.05 4.64 0.55
N GLY A 14 -0.05 4.79 1.43
CA GLY A 14 0.73 6.00 1.63
C GLY A 14 0.01 7.16 2.33
N GLN A 15 -1.14 6.92 2.98
CA GLN A 15 -1.85 7.95 3.72
C GLN A 15 -0.97 8.55 4.83
N GLY A 16 -0.88 9.88 4.85
CA GLY A 16 -0.09 10.63 5.83
C GLY A 16 1.36 10.86 5.43
N ALA A 17 1.85 10.25 4.36
CA ALA A 17 3.18 10.52 3.82
C ALA A 17 3.17 11.62 2.75
N ILE A 18 4.27 12.35 2.63
CA ILE A 18 4.50 13.33 1.56
C ILE A 18 5.61 12.79 0.64
N GLY A 19 5.26 12.60 -0.63
CA GLY A 19 6.23 12.30 -1.69
C GLY A 19 6.68 13.55 -2.42
N ILE A 20 7.97 13.62 -2.77
CA ILE A 20 8.53 14.68 -3.62
C ILE A 20 9.03 14.02 -4.91
N GLU A 21 8.49 14.46 -6.05
CA GLU A 21 8.95 14.04 -7.37
C GLU A 21 9.94 15.07 -7.94
N THR A 22 11.03 14.58 -8.53
CA THR A 22 12.03 15.41 -9.20
C THR A 22 12.31 14.87 -10.60
N ARG A 23 12.88 15.70 -11.47
CA ARG A 23 13.34 15.26 -12.78
C ARG A 23 14.49 14.25 -12.64
N THR A 24 14.46 13.18 -13.42
CA THR A 24 15.55 12.21 -13.49
C THR A 24 16.87 12.90 -13.85
N GLY A 25 17.92 12.65 -13.05
CA GLY A 25 19.26 13.21 -13.24
C GLY A 25 19.48 14.63 -12.69
N ASP A 26 18.49 15.26 -12.05
CA ASP A 26 18.66 16.56 -11.38
C ASP A 26 19.28 16.41 -9.97
N GLU A 27 20.59 16.12 -9.95
CA GLU A 27 21.36 15.94 -8.71
C GLU A 27 21.38 17.20 -7.83
N ALA A 28 21.25 18.38 -8.44
CA ALA A 28 21.23 19.65 -7.71
C ALA A 28 19.97 19.77 -6.85
N THR A 29 18.80 19.39 -7.40
CA THR A 29 17.55 19.34 -6.64
C THR A 29 17.56 18.20 -5.62
N LEU A 30 18.00 17.00 -6.00
CA LEU A 30 18.06 15.85 -5.09
C LEU A 30 18.91 16.13 -3.85
N SER A 31 20.09 16.74 -4.02
CA SER A 31 20.97 17.11 -2.92
C SER A 31 20.29 18.06 -1.91
N ARG A 32 19.42 18.96 -2.37
CA ARG A 32 18.72 19.93 -1.52
C ARG A 32 17.63 19.27 -0.67
N ILE A 33 16.93 18.27 -1.20
CA ILE A 33 15.79 17.64 -0.52
C ILE A 33 16.15 16.35 0.23
N LYS A 34 17.37 15.81 0.03
CA LYS A 34 17.82 14.54 0.63
C LYS A 34 17.61 14.45 2.14
N HIS A 35 17.75 15.55 2.86
CA HIS A 35 17.59 15.62 4.31
C HIS A 35 16.14 15.45 4.80
N LEU A 36 15.15 15.55 3.90
CA LEU A 36 13.73 15.32 4.21
C LEU A 36 13.35 13.83 4.17
N HIS A 37 14.23 12.98 3.66
CA HIS A 37 13.96 11.55 3.53
C HIS A 37 13.98 10.86 4.90
N ASP A 38 12.88 10.22 5.24
CA ASP A 38 12.77 9.31 6.37
C ASP A 38 12.80 7.86 5.89
N SER A 39 13.82 7.11 6.31
CA SER A 39 14.06 5.74 5.84
C SER A 39 13.02 4.74 6.35
N LEU A 40 12.44 4.98 7.52
CA LEU A 40 11.41 4.10 8.10
C LEU A 40 10.10 4.21 7.32
N THR A 41 9.68 5.45 7.05
CA THR A 41 8.52 5.75 6.19
C THR A 41 8.75 5.21 4.78
N TRP A 42 9.96 5.34 4.25
CA TRP A 42 10.28 4.82 2.92
C TRP A 42 10.12 3.29 2.82
N ASP A 43 10.61 2.54 3.80
CA ASP A 43 10.48 1.08 3.78
C ASP A 43 9.02 0.63 3.90
N CYS A 44 8.22 1.30 4.75
CA CYS A 44 6.79 1.04 4.85
C CYS A 44 6.08 1.35 3.52
N LEU A 45 6.33 2.53 2.95
CA LEU A 45 5.77 2.95 1.65
C LEU A 45 6.19 2.03 0.51
N LEU A 46 7.41 1.50 0.53
CA LEU A 46 7.88 0.62 -0.53
C LEU A 46 7.06 -0.68 -0.56
N ALA A 47 6.68 -1.20 0.60
CA ALA A 47 5.78 -2.36 0.69
C ALA A 47 4.34 -2.01 0.29
N GLU A 48 3.80 -0.90 0.77
CA GLU A 48 2.42 -0.48 0.44
C GLU A 48 2.26 -0.16 -1.05
N ARG A 49 3.24 0.54 -1.65
CA ARG A 49 3.19 0.91 -3.07
C ARG A 49 3.47 -0.27 -4.00
N SER A 50 4.30 -1.24 -3.60
CA SER A 50 4.49 -2.44 -4.40
C SER A 50 3.25 -3.34 -4.39
N LEU A 51 2.53 -3.41 -3.26
CA LEU A 51 1.19 -3.99 -3.18
C LEU A 51 0.22 -3.32 -4.17
N LEU A 52 0.11 -1.98 -4.14
CA LEU A 52 -0.78 -1.25 -5.06
C LEU A 52 -0.45 -1.51 -6.52
N ALA A 53 0.84 -1.46 -6.86
CA ALA A 53 1.31 -1.64 -8.23
C ALA A 53 1.03 -3.05 -8.76
N GLU A 54 1.23 -4.08 -7.93
CA GLU A 54 0.98 -5.48 -8.31
C GLU A 54 -0.51 -5.80 -8.42
N LEU A 55 -1.37 -5.11 -7.66
CA LEU A 55 -2.84 -5.20 -7.81
C LEU A 55 -3.38 -4.38 -9.00
N GLU A 56 -2.51 -3.69 -9.75
CA GLU A 56 -2.89 -2.71 -10.80
C GLU A 56 -3.90 -1.68 -10.29
N GLY A 57 -3.82 -1.36 -9.00
CA GLY A 57 -4.80 -0.54 -8.31
C GLY A 57 -4.66 0.95 -8.59
N ASN A 58 -5.76 1.68 -8.41
CA ASN A 58 -5.79 3.13 -8.48
C ASN A 58 -6.58 3.73 -7.30
N CYS A 59 -6.72 5.05 -7.25
CA CYS A 59 -7.36 5.76 -6.14
C CYS A 59 -8.89 5.60 -6.06
N GLN A 60 -9.54 5.03 -7.07
CA GLN A 60 -10.98 4.85 -7.13
C GLN A 60 -11.42 3.45 -6.67
N LEU A 61 -10.50 2.49 -6.68
CA LEU A 61 -10.78 1.13 -6.23
C LEU A 61 -10.82 1.04 -4.70
N PRO A 62 -11.68 0.17 -4.11
CA PRO A 62 -11.74 -0.07 -2.66
C PRO A 62 -10.52 -0.86 -2.18
N LEU A 63 -9.36 -0.20 -2.18
CA LEU A 63 -8.06 -0.74 -1.82
C LEU A 63 -7.48 0.01 -0.62
N ALA A 64 -6.92 -0.74 0.32
CA ALA A 64 -6.21 -0.16 1.46
C ALA A 64 -4.97 -0.99 1.79
N GLY A 65 -3.97 -0.33 2.36
CA GLY A 65 -2.68 -0.91 2.66
C GLY A 65 -1.97 -0.09 3.71
N TYR A 66 -1.54 -0.74 4.80
CA TYR A 66 -0.88 -0.07 5.91
C TYR A 66 0.24 -0.93 6.45
N CYS A 67 1.45 -0.38 6.42
CA CYS A 67 2.67 -1.04 6.85
C CYS A 67 3.24 -0.34 8.09
N ILE A 68 3.69 -1.14 9.05
CA ILE A 68 4.43 -0.66 10.23
C ILE A 68 5.76 -1.39 10.35
N LEU A 69 6.78 -0.73 10.87
CA LEU A 69 8.07 -1.33 11.19
C LEU A 69 8.15 -1.59 12.70
N ASN A 70 8.43 -2.84 13.08
CA ASN A 70 8.73 -3.24 14.45
C ASN A 70 10.15 -3.83 14.53
N GLY A 71 11.11 -3.02 14.96
CA GLY A 71 12.53 -3.38 14.90
C GLY A 71 13.00 -3.48 13.46
N GLU A 72 13.34 -4.70 13.01
CA GLU A 72 13.80 -4.99 11.64
C GLU A 72 12.73 -5.67 10.78
N GLU A 73 11.51 -5.83 11.30
CA GLU A 73 10.42 -6.54 10.65
C GLU A 73 9.30 -5.57 10.28
N LEU A 74 8.93 -5.56 9.00
CA LEU A 74 7.75 -4.89 8.48
C LEU A 74 6.53 -5.79 8.67
N PHE A 75 5.41 -5.20 9.04
CA PHE A 75 4.10 -5.84 9.10
C PHE A 75 3.14 -5.07 8.19
N LEU A 76 2.75 -5.69 7.08
CA LEU A 76 1.89 -5.12 6.07
C LEU A 76 0.49 -5.72 6.18
N ARG A 77 -0.52 -4.86 6.32
CA ARG A 77 -1.95 -5.20 6.25
C ARG A 77 -2.51 -4.70 4.93
N ALA A 78 -3.33 -5.51 4.27
CA ALA A 78 -3.93 -5.21 2.99
C ALA A 78 -5.43 -5.53 2.96
N PHE A 79 -6.17 -4.78 2.16
CA PHE A 79 -7.61 -4.92 1.97
C PHE A 79 -7.99 -4.66 0.51
N ILE A 80 -8.90 -5.50 -0.01
CA ILE A 80 -9.60 -5.30 -1.28
C ILE A 80 -11.09 -5.50 -1.02
N GLY A 81 -11.94 -4.60 -1.52
CA GLY A 81 -13.40 -4.71 -1.45
C GLY A 81 -14.07 -4.42 -2.78
N ASP A 82 -15.33 -4.82 -2.92
CA ASP A 82 -16.20 -4.36 -3.99
C ASP A 82 -16.82 -2.99 -3.64
N SER A 83 -17.38 -2.31 -4.64
CA SER A 83 -17.98 -0.97 -4.50
C SER A 83 -19.18 -0.92 -3.54
N GLU A 84 -19.85 -2.06 -3.35
CA GLU A 84 -21.00 -2.21 -2.45
C GLU A 84 -20.60 -2.68 -1.04
N GLY A 85 -19.33 -3.03 -0.80
CA GLY A 85 -18.83 -3.55 0.48
C GLY A 85 -19.36 -4.93 0.86
N LYS A 86 -19.93 -5.69 -0.08
CA LYS A 86 -20.50 -7.03 0.14
C LYS A 86 -19.43 -8.11 0.13
N ILE A 87 -18.39 -7.93 -0.67
CA ILE A 87 -17.28 -8.88 -0.76
C ILE A 87 -16.00 -8.13 -0.41
N GLN A 88 -15.24 -8.70 0.52
CA GLN A 88 -13.98 -8.14 0.97
C GLN A 88 -12.96 -9.27 1.19
N LEU A 89 -11.69 -8.94 0.94
CA LEU A 89 -10.55 -9.77 1.21
C LEU A 89 -9.55 -8.98 2.04
N ARG A 90 -9.08 -9.56 3.14
CA ARG A 90 -8.04 -9.01 4.00
C ARG A 90 -6.89 -10.00 4.06
N TYR A 91 -5.68 -9.48 4.06
CA TYR A 91 -4.48 -10.29 4.26
C TYR A 91 -3.41 -9.49 4.98
N GLU A 92 -2.63 -10.18 5.80
CA GLU A 92 -1.56 -9.59 6.59
C GLU A 92 -0.33 -10.48 6.48
N ALA A 93 0.83 -9.87 6.35
CA ALA A 93 2.10 -10.59 6.28
C ALA A 93 3.22 -9.77 6.90
N SER A 94 4.22 -10.47 7.40
CA SER A 94 5.45 -9.88 7.90
C SER A 94 6.65 -10.25 7.03
N GLY A 95 7.65 -9.38 7.01
CA GLY A 95 8.93 -9.67 6.37
C GLY A 95 10.04 -8.72 6.84
N PRO A 96 11.31 -9.07 6.64
CA PRO A 96 12.42 -8.19 6.99
C PRO A 96 12.36 -6.89 6.17
N ARG A 97 12.74 -5.75 6.76
CA ARG A 97 12.65 -4.44 6.09
C ARG A 97 13.40 -4.36 4.77
N GLN A 98 14.48 -5.13 4.61
CA GLN A 98 15.24 -5.20 3.36
C GLN A 98 14.42 -5.82 2.20
N ASN A 99 13.35 -6.54 2.51
CA ASN A 99 12.46 -7.18 1.56
C ASN A 99 11.13 -6.43 1.37
N ALA A 100 11.03 -5.16 1.79
CA ALA A 100 9.81 -4.36 1.71
C ALA A 100 9.08 -4.48 0.36
N LEU A 101 9.82 -4.31 -0.74
CA LEU A 101 9.26 -4.42 -2.09
C LEU A 101 8.66 -5.81 -2.35
N GLN A 102 9.37 -6.87 -1.97
CA GLN A 102 8.93 -8.25 -2.18
C GLN A 102 7.73 -8.58 -1.29
N LEU A 103 7.71 -8.10 -0.04
CA LEU A 103 6.59 -8.28 0.88
C LEU A 103 5.28 -7.77 0.26
N GLY A 104 5.26 -6.56 -0.30
CA GLY A 104 4.06 -6.03 -0.95
C GLY A 104 3.61 -6.82 -2.17
N LYS A 105 4.56 -7.31 -2.98
CA LYS A 105 4.26 -8.18 -4.12
C LYS A 105 3.67 -9.53 -3.69
N ASP A 106 4.26 -10.15 -2.67
CA ASP A 106 3.80 -11.44 -2.17
C ASP A 106 2.38 -11.34 -1.58
N VAL A 107 2.10 -10.26 -0.84
CA VAL A 107 0.76 -9.94 -0.34
C VAL A 107 -0.23 -9.76 -1.49
N ALA A 108 0.10 -8.97 -2.51
CA ALA A 108 -0.76 -8.77 -3.67
C ALA A 108 -1.04 -10.08 -4.42
N GLN A 109 -0.01 -10.87 -4.71
CA GLN A 109 -0.13 -12.16 -5.40
C GLN A 109 -0.96 -13.17 -4.60
N TRP A 110 -0.81 -13.17 -3.27
CA TRP A 110 -1.67 -13.97 -2.42
C TRP A 110 -3.13 -13.50 -2.56
N MET A 111 -3.38 -12.19 -2.50
CA MET A 111 -4.75 -11.66 -2.61
C MET A 111 -5.39 -12.00 -3.96
N LEU A 112 -4.68 -11.79 -5.08
CA LEU A 112 -5.16 -12.13 -6.42
C LEU A 112 -5.57 -13.61 -6.53
N LYS A 113 -4.71 -14.51 -6.04
CA LYS A 113 -4.97 -15.97 -6.03
C LYS A 113 -6.11 -16.40 -5.12
N ASN A 114 -6.48 -15.58 -4.13
CA ASN A 114 -7.50 -15.89 -3.13
C ASN A 114 -8.79 -15.07 -3.35
N GLY A 115 -9.10 -14.73 -4.61
CA GLY A 115 -10.36 -14.08 -5.00
C GLY A 115 -10.28 -12.57 -5.19
N GLY A 116 -9.09 -11.97 -5.00
CA GLY A 116 -8.88 -10.54 -5.24
C GLY A 116 -9.17 -10.13 -6.69
N GLU A 117 -8.87 -10.98 -7.66
CA GLU A 117 -9.16 -10.71 -9.09
C GLU A 117 -10.67 -10.50 -9.34
N GLU A 118 -11.52 -11.37 -8.80
CA GLU A 118 -12.97 -11.26 -8.97
C GLU A 118 -13.52 -10.00 -8.29
N ILE A 119 -13.01 -9.67 -7.10
CA ILE A 119 -13.42 -8.47 -6.36
C ILE A 119 -13.04 -7.20 -7.13
N LEU A 120 -11.82 -7.14 -7.68
CA LEU A 120 -11.35 -6.00 -8.47
C LEU A 120 -12.19 -5.79 -9.73
N LEU A 121 -12.52 -6.86 -10.47
CA LEU A 121 -13.38 -6.77 -11.65
C LEU A 121 -14.76 -6.18 -11.33
N ARG A 122 -15.38 -6.63 -10.23
CA ARG A 122 -16.67 -6.08 -9.76
C ARG A 122 -16.58 -4.62 -9.36
N ALA A 123 -15.48 -4.21 -8.75
CA ALA A 123 -15.25 -2.82 -8.37
C ALA A 123 -15.16 -1.91 -9.60
N VAL A 124 -14.47 -2.34 -10.65
CA VAL A 124 -14.35 -1.58 -11.92
C VAL A 124 -15.67 -1.48 -12.67
N ASP A 125 -16.44 -2.58 -12.74
CA ASP A 125 -17.70 -2.57 -13.50
C ASP A 125 -18.79 -1.70 -12.88
N ALA A 126 -18.72 -1.40 -11.58
CA ALA A 126 -19.63 -0.49 -10.90
C ALA A 126 -19.36 1.00 -11.20
N GLU A 127 -18.24 1.34 -11.86
CA GLU A 127 -17.92 2.71 -12.29
C GLU A 127 -18.48 3.07 -13.67
N LYS A 128 -19.07 2.10 -14.39
CA LYS A 128 -19.72 2.30 -15.70
C LYS A 128 -21.22 2.54 -15.55
#